data_AF-A0A931VEN0-F1
#
_entry.id   AF-A0A931VEN0-F1
#
_cell.length_a   1.000
_cell.length_b   1.000
_cell.length_c   1.000
_cell.angle_alpha   90.00
_cell.angle_beta   90.00
_cell.angle_gamma   90.00
#
_symmetry.space_group_name_H-M   'P 1'
#
loop_
_entity.id
_entity.type
_entity.pdbx_description
1 polymer ?
#
loop_
_entity_poly.entity_id
_entity_poly.type
_entity_poly.pdbx_seq_one_letter_code
_entity_poly.pdbx_strand_id
1 'polypeptide(L)'
;MKIGIDISQAAYEGTGVANFLINLIEELTKKPDIDLVLFYSSLGNYSKTLPFSVKAKVRLKRFPFPPWILDILWNRWHIIPIERFIGSVDVFISSDWTQPPVSSGKSATILYDLIIYKFPRETDAGIVAVQKRKISWSKQECDLLICISEATRKDAIEILGIPEQKLKVVHPGM
;
A
#
# COMPACT_ATOMS: atom_id res chain seq x y z
N MET A 1 -4.24 -8.49 -16.97
CA MET A 1 -3.33 -8.56 -15.81
C MET A 1 -4.13 -8.40 -14.53
N LYS A 2 -3.86 -9.19 -13.50
CA LYS A 2 -4.58 -9.18 -12.21
C LYS A 2 -3.77 -8.47 -11.13
N ILE A 3 -4.29 -7.38 -10.60
CA ILE A 3 -3.61 -6.55 -9.59
C ILE A 3 -4.38 -6.61 -8.26
N GLY A 4 -3.68 -6.95 -7.18
CA GLY A 4 -4.16 -6.81 -5.82
C GLY A 4 -3.73 -5.47 -5.21
N ILE A 5 -4.61 -4.77 -4.49
CA ILE A 5 -4.27 -3.50 -3.83
C ILE A 5 -4.82 -3.49 -2.41
N ASP A 6 -3.99 -3.15 -1.42
CA ASP A 6 -4.47 -2.82 -0.06
C ASP A 6 -5.07 -1.41 -0.04
N ILE A 7 -6.39 -1.36 0.16
CA ILE A 7 -7.18 -0.13 0.21
C ILE A 7 -7.63 0.23 1.63
N SER A 8 -7.11 -0.44 2.66
CA SER A 8 -7.53 -0.25 4.05
C SER A 8 -7.39 1.21 4.50
N GLN A 9 -6.42 1.93 3.95
CA GLN A 9 -6.19 3.35 4.22
C GLN A 9 -7.20 4.30 3.58
N ALA A 10 -7.91 3.86 2.54
CA ALA A 10 -8.97 4.67 1.91
C ALA A 10 -10.16 4.93 2.85
N ALA A 11 -10.24 4.25 4.00
CA ALA A 11 -11.21 4.55 5.05
C ALA A 11 -10.92 5.86 5.79
N TYR A 12 -9.67 6.36 5.78
CA TYR A 12 -9.26 7.59 6.46
C TYR A 12 -9.36 8.78 5.49
N GLU A 13 -10.59 9.22 5.25
CA GLU A 13 -10.91 10.27 4.28
C GLU A 13 -10.28 11.63 4.62
N GLY A 14 -10.10 12.47 3.60
CA GLY A 14 -9.50 13.81 3.76
C GLY A 14 -7.99 13.80 3.93
N THR A 15 -7.34 12.63 3.84
CA THR A 15 -5.88 12.50 3.90
C THR A 15 -5.24 12.43 2.52
N GLY A 16 -4.01 12.92 2.39
CA GLY A 16 -3.23 12.79 1.14
C GLY A 16 -3.00 11.31 0.74
N VAL A 17 -2.86 10.43 1.74
CA VAL A 17 -2.73 8.97 1.57
C VAL A 17 -3.97 8.39 0.87
N ALA A 18 -5.16 8.67 1.40
CA ALA A 18 -6.41 8.19 0.83
C ALA A 18 -6.67 8.75 -0.57
N ASN A 19 -6.42 10.05 -0.78
CA ASN A 19 -6.62 10.70 -2.08
C ASN A 19 -5.72 10.10 -3.16
N PHE A 20 -4.43 9.91 -2.87
CA PHE A 20 -3.49 9.26 -3.80
C PHE A 20 -3.98 7.86 -4.20
N LEU A 21 -4.39 7.07 -3.21
CA LEU A 21 -4.84 5.70 -3.42
C LEU A 21 -6.14 5.64 -4.22
N ILE A 22 -7.11 6.51 -3.95
CA ILE A 22 -8.38 6.59 -4.69
C ILE A 22 -8.11 6.95 -6.15
N ASN A 23 -7.28 7.96 -6.41
CA ASN A 23 -6.96 8.40 -7.77
C ASN A 23 -6.22 7.30 -8.55
N LEU A 24 -5.31 6.56 -7.89
CA LEU A 24 -4.65 5.41 -8.49
C LEU A 24 -5.67 4.32 -8.89
N ILE A 25 -6.58 3.97 -7.98
CA ILE A 25 -7.61 2.94 -8.26
C ILE A 25 -8.51 3.41 -9.40
N GLU A 26 -8.95 4.67 -9.39
CA GLU A 26 -9.78 5.24 -10.45
C GLU A 26 -9.11 5.08 -11.83
N GLU A 27 -7.85 5.48 -11.98
CA GLU A 27 -7.13 5.34 -13.25
C GLU A 27 -6.96 3.89 -13.69
N LEU A 28 -6.75 2.97 -12.75
CA LEU A 28 -6.70 1.53 -13.05
C LEU A 28 -8.07 0.99 -13.49
N THR A 29 -9.18 1.51 -12.95
CA THR A 29 -10.52 1.04 -13.31
C THR A 29 -10.95 1.45 -14.72
N LYS A 30 -10.31 2.48 -15.30
CA LYS A 30 -10.54 2.93 -16.69
C LYS A 30 -9.95 1.96 -17.72
N LYS A 31 -9.09 1.02 -17.30
CA LYS A 31 -8.39 0.06 -18.17
C LYS A 31 -9.10 -1.30 -18.22
N PRO A 32 -9.67 -1.72 -19.38
CA PRO A 32 -10.49 -2.93 -19.47
C PRO A 32 -9.69 -4.24 -19.39
N ASP A 33 -8.37 -4.20 -19.62
CA ASP A 33 -7.45 -5.33 -19.57
C ASP A 33 -6.93 -5.64 -18.14
N ILE A 34 -7.34 -4.82 -17.16
CA ILE A 34 -7.00 -4.98 -15.75
C ILE A 34 -8.12 -5.68 -14.98
N ASP A 35 -7.73 -6.63 -14.13
CA ASP A 35 -8.59 -7.28 -13.16
C ASP A 35 -8.13 -6.91 -11.74
N LEU A 36 -8.92 -6.09 -11.04
CA LEU A 36 -8.60 -5.55 -9.72
C LEU A 36 -9.19 -6.39 -8.60
N VAL A 37 -8.35 -6.69 -7.61
CA VAL A 37 -8.77 -7.28 -6.33
C VAL A 37 -8.36 -6.34 -5.20
N LEU A 38 -9.34 -5.67 -4.62
CA LEU A 38 -9.14 -4.72 -3.54
C LEU A 38 -9.20 -5.46 -2.20
N PHE A 39 -8.12 -5.46 -1.44
CA PHE A 39 -8.08 -5.90 -0.06
C PHE A 39 -8.48 -4.74 0.84
N TYR A 40 -9.49 -4.93 1.69
CA TYR A 40 -9.89 -3.95 2.68
C TYR A 40 -9.99 -4.60 4.05
N SER A 41 -9.31 -4.02 5.04
CA SER A 41 -9.47 -4.43 6.42
C SER A 41 -9.60 -3.26 7.38
N SER A 42 -10.72 -3.23 8.10
CA SER A 42 -10.97 -2.28 9.19
C SER A 42 -12.15 -2.79 10.02
N LEU A 43 -12.25 -2.30 11.26
CA LEU A 43 -13.44 -2.47 12.09
C LEU A 43 -14.60 -1.55 11.67
N GLY A 44 -14.33 -0.53 10.85
CA GLY A 44 -15.33 0.39 10.32
C GLY A 44 -16.02 -0.13 9.05
N ASN A 45 -17.18 0.45 8.74
CA ASN A 45 -17.88 0.18 7.49
C ASN A 45 -17.27 1.02 6.35
N TYR A 46 -16.53 0.40 5.43
CA TYR A 46 -16.25 1.00 4.13
C TYR A 46 -17.50 0.89 3.25
N SER A 47 -18.33 1.94 3.25
CA SER A 47 -19.59 1.95 2.50
C SER A 47 -19.48 2.63 1.12
N LYS A 48 -18.31 3.18 0.74
CA LYS A 48 -18.17 3.84 -0.55
C LYS A 48 -18.31 2.85 -1.70
N THR A 49 -19.34 3.08 -2.50
CA THR A 49 -19.36 2.67 -3.90
C THR A 49 -18.25 3.43 -4.62
N LEU A 50 -17.56 2.76 -5.54
CA LEU A 50 -16.55 3.44 -6.38
C LEU A 50 -17.29 4.54 -7.15
N PRO A 51 -16.97 5.84 -6.95
CA PRO A 51 -17.77 6.95 -7.47
C PRO A 51 -17.56 7.19 -8.98
N PHE A 52 -16.80 6.33 -9.65
CA PHE A 52 -16.33 6.51 -11.01
C PHE A 52 -16.76 5.36 -11.93
N SER A 53 -16.68 5.61 -13.25
CA SER A 53 -17.00 4.61 -14.27
C SER A 53 -16.00 3.47 -14.24
N VAL A 54 -16.48 2.26 -13.94
CA VAL A 54 -15.65 1.06 -13.84
C VAL A 54 -15.72 0.28 -15.16
N LYS A 55 -14.60 0.25 -15.89
CA LYS A 55 -14.42 -0.62 -17.08
C LYS A 55 -13.69 -1.92 -16.74
N ALA A 56 -12.83 -1.89 -15.73
CA ALA A 56 -12.12 -3.05 -15.22
C ALA A 56 -13.06 -4.02 -14.47
N LYS A 57 -12.65 -5.29 -14.36
CA LYS A 57 -13.30 -6.20 -13.42
C LYS A 57 -12.79 -5.89 -12.02
N VAL A 58 -13.68 -5.54 -11.08
CA VAL A 58 -13.29 -5.18 -9.71
C VAL A 58 -13.94 -6.12 -8.70
N ARG A 59 -13.13 -6.65 -7.78
CA ARG A 59 -13.59 -7.47 -6.65
C ARG A 59 -13.08 -6.88 -5.35
N LEU A 60 -13.96 -6.66 -4.39
CA LEU A 60 -13.61 -6.20 -3.06
C LEU A 60 -13.64 -7.37 -2.07
N LYS A 61 -12.55 -7.56 -1.33
CA LYS A 61 -12.41 -8.55 -0.27
C LYS A 61 -12.30 -7.81 1.06
N ARG A 62 -13.36 -7.88 1.87
CA ARG A 62 -13.46 -7.18 3.16
C ARG A 62 -13.16 -8.12 4.30
N PHE A 63 -12.38 -7.64 5.26
CA PHE A 63 -12.06 -8.36 6.47
C PHE A 63 -12.20 -7.45 7.69
N PRO A 64 -12.84 -7.90 8.79
CA PRO A 64 -13.04 -7.08 9.98
C PRO A 64 -11.85 -7.18 10.94
N PHE A 65 -10.61 -7.12 10.44
CA PHE A 65 -9.44 -7.17 11.33
C PHE A 65 -9.03 -5.77 11.78
N PRO A 66 -8.78 -5.57 13.10
CA PRO A 66 -8.09 -4.39 13.60
C PRO A 66 -6.69 -4.24 12.96
N PRO A 67 -6.21 -3.00 12.70
CA PRO A 67 -4.89 -2.76 12.10
C PRO A 67 -3.71 -3.36 12.88
N TRP A 68 -3.82 -3.50 14.20
CA TRP A 68 -2.76 -4.08 15.03
C TRP A 68 -2.61 -5.60 14.80
N ILE A 69 -3.68 -6.31 14.43
CA ILE A 69 -3.60 -7.74 14.08
C ILE A 69 -2.78 -7.90 12.80
N LEU A 70 -3.02 -7.05 11.81
CA LEU A 70 -2.30 -7.09 10.54
C LEU A 70 -0.82 -6.70 10.73
N ASP A 71 -0.51 -5.74 11.60
CA ASP A 71 0.89 -5.45 11.99
C ASP A 71 1.59 -6.69 12.56
N ILE A 72 0.94 -7.46 13.44
CA ILE A 72 1.52 -8.70 13.99
C ILE A 72 1.75 -9.72 12.87
N LEU A 73 0.74 -10.00 12.06
CA LEU A 73 0.80 -11.04 11.03
C LEU A 73 1.81 -10.74 9.93
N TRP A 74 1.91 -9.48 9.52
CA TRP A 74 2.63 -9.08 8.30
C TRP A 74 3.90 -8.28 8.56
N ASN A 75 3.89 -7.34 9.51
CA ASN A 75 5.07 -6.52 9.77
C ASN A 75 5.98 -7.12 10.86
N ARG A 76 5.45 -7.94 11.78
CA ARG A 76 6.26 -8.58 12.85
C ARG A 76 6.65 -10.01 12.53
N TRP A 77 5.66 -10.87 12.28
CA TRP A 77 5.91 -12.29 12.01
C TRP A 77 6.17 -12.56 10.55
N HIS A 78 5.49 -11.83 9.67
CA HIS A 78 5.69 -11.91 8.22
C HIS A 78 5.48 -13.34 7.67
N ILE A 79 4.38 -14.00 8.11
CA ILE A 79 4.16 -15.45 7.87
C ILE A 79 2.96 -15.80 6.97
N ILE A 80 1.99 -14.90 6.78
CA ILE A 80 0.78 -15.19 5.98
C ILE A 80 0.81 -14.37 4.70
N PRO A 81 1.00 -15.00 3.51
CA PRO A 81 0.96 -14.28 2.25
C PRO A 81 -0.43 -13.69 1.97
N ILE A 82 -0.45 -12.55 1.28
CA ILE A 82 -1.70 -11.85 0.96
C ILE A 82 -2.65 -12.69 0.09
N GLU A 83 -2.12 -13.61 -0.72
CA GLU A 83 -2.90 -14.49 -1.58
C GLU A 83 -3.85 -15.40 -0.80
N ARG A 84 -3.61 -15.64 0.49
CA ARG A 84 -4.56 -16.36 1.37
C ARG A 84 -5.87 -15.60 1.57
N PHE A 85 -5.86 -14.28 1.40
CA PHE A 85 -7.02 -13.41 1.57
C PHE A 85 -7.67 -13.05 0.22
N ILE A 86 -6.86 -12.78 -0.81
CA ILE A 86 -7.36 -12.24 -2.09
C ILE A 86 -7.23 -13.21 -3.27
N GLY A 87 -6.61 -14.37 -3.07
CA GLY A 87 -6.21 -15.30 -4.13
C GLY A 87 -4.96 -14.82 -4.87
N SER A 88 -4.45 -15.63 -5.79
CA SER A 88 -3.25 -15.28 -6.58
C SER A 88 -3.47 -14.04 -7.45
N VAL A 89 -2.46 -13.18 -7.52
CA VAL A 89 -2.40 -11.94 -8.32
C VAL A 89 -1.06 -11.85 -9.03
N ASP A 90 -1.00 -11.16 -10.16
CA ASP A 90 0.25 -10.94 -10.90
C ASP A 90 1.12 -9.89 -10.19
N VAL A 91 0.47 -8.86 -9.64
CA VAL A 91 1.09 -7.77 -8.86
C VAL A 91 0.27 -7.49 -7.62
N PHE A 92 0.91 -7.35 -6.47
CA PHE A 92 0.30 -6.81 -5.26
C PHE A 92 0.89 -5.45 -4.89
N ILE A 93 0.03 -4.48 -4.60
CA ILE A 93 0.42 -3.12 -4.20
C ILE A 93 -0.04 -2.89 -2.75
N SER A 94 0.92 -2.78 -1.84
CA SER A 94 0.67 -2.32 -0.47
C SER A 94 0.70 -0.79 -0.40
N SER A 95 0.00 -0.23 0.59
CA SER A 95 -0.06 1.21 0.87
C SER A 95 0.69 1.50 2.18
N ASP A 96 0.05 2.15 3.14
CA ASP A 96 0.73 2.79 4.26
C ASP A 96 1.07 1.82 5.42
N TRP A 97 0.08 1.09 5.93
CA TRP A 97 0.20 0.47 7.26
C TRP A 97 0.91 -0.88 7.29
N THR A 98 0.78 -1.70 6.25
CA THR A 98 1.29 -3.08 6.26
C THR A 98 2.01 -3.49 4.99
N GLN A 99 2.90 -4.46 5.13
CA GLN A 99 3.58 -5.15 4.04
C GLN A 99 3.44 -6.68 4.23
N PRO A 100 2.38 -7.30 3.67
CA PRO A 100 2.26 -8.76 3.68
C PRO A 100 3.30 -9.42 2.75
N PRO A 101 3.76 -10.64 3.07
CA PRO A 101 4.51 -11.45 2.12
C PRO A 101 3.70 -11.65 0.83
N VAL A 102 4.41 -11.70 -0.31
CA VAL A 102 3.84 -12.03 -1.62
C VAL A 102 4.56 -13.26 -2.15
N SER A 103 3.81 -14.32 -2.43
CA SER A 103 4.36 -15.66 -2.65
C SER A 103 4.52 -16.05 -4.12
N SER A 104 3.67 -15.55 -5.02
CA SER A 104 3.67 -15.97 -6.43
C SER A 104 3.69 -14.81 -7.44
N GLY A 105 3.53 -13.57 -6.98
CA GLY A 105 3.46 -12.38 -7.82
C GLY A 105 4.58 -11.38 -7.56
N LYS A 106 4.57 -10.30 -8.33
CA LYS A 106 5.40 -9.12 -8.05
C LYS A 106 4.80 -8.30 -6.92
N SER A 107 5.64 -7.63 -6.15
CA SER A 107 5.17 -6.76 -5.08
C SER A 107 5.68 -5.34 -5.25
N ALA A 108 4.80 -4.38 -4.99
CA ALA A 108 5.12 -2.97 -4.93
C ALA A 108 4.55 -2.36 -3.66
N THR A 109 5.16 -1.29 -3.19
CA THR A 109 4.60 -0.48 -2.10
C THR A 109 4.55 0.99 -2.49
N ILE A 110 3.53 1.69 -2.03
CA ILE A 110 3.51 3.15 -2.07
C ILE A 110 4.32 3.65 -0.87
N LEU A 111 5.35 4.44 -1.16
CA LEU A 111 6.18 5.13 -0.19
C LEU A 111 5.71 6.58 -0.09
N TYR A 112 5.10 6.90 1.05
CA TYR A 112 4.76 8.25 1.45
C TYR A 112 6.01 8.97 2.01
N ASP A 113 5.85 10.09 2.70
CA ASP A 113 6.99 10.77 3.31
C ASP A 113 7.71 9.90 4.35
N LEU A 114 8.97 10.24 4.62
CA LEU A 114 9.80 9.56 5.61
C LEU A 114 9.91 10.36 6.91
N ILE A 115 8.84 11.07 7.31
CA ILE A 115 8.83 11.87 8.55
C ILE A 115 9.21 11.04 9.77
N ILE A 116 8.81 9.76 9.81
CA ILE A 116 9.15 8.82 10.89
C ILE A 116 10.65 8.51 11.02
N TYR A 117 11.46 8.84 10.00
CA TYR A 117 12.92 8.78 10.08
C TYR A 117 13.54 10.16 10.35
N LYS A 118 12.99 11.22 9.78
CA LYS A 118 13.51 12.59 9.89
C LYS A 118 13.21 13.22 11.25
N PHE A 119 11.98 13.05 11.72
CA PHE A 119 11.44 13.65 12.94
C PHE A 119 10.67 12.61 13.78
N PRO A 120 11.30 11.51 14.23
CA PRO A 120 10.63 10.42 14.93
C PRO A 120 9.98 10.84 16.26
N ARG A 121 10.33 12.01 16.81
CA ARG A 121 9.73 12.56 18.04
C ARG A 121 8.43 13.33 17.80
N GLU A 122 8.13 13.68 16.55
CA GLU A 122 6.92 14.43 16.15
C GLU A 122 5.76 13.50 15.78
N THR A 123 6.00 12.19 15.76
CA THR A 123 5.00 11.16 15.45
C THR A 123 4.87 10.22 16.63
N ASP A 124 3.67 9.69 16.86
CA ASP A 124 3.42 8.68 17.88
C ASP A 124 4.42 7.49 17.74
N ALA A 125 4.98 7.06 18.86
CA ALA A 125 6.03 6.03 18.88
C ALA A 125 5.53 4.68 18.32
N GLY A 126 4.25 4.37 18.48
CA GLY A 126 3.61 3.19 17.91
C GLY A 126 3.57 3.26 16.39
N ILE A 127 3.16 4.40 15.83
CA ILE A 127 3.15 4.65 14.37
C ILE A 127 4.58 4.56 13.82
N VAL A 128 5.56 5.21 14.45
CA VAL A 128 6.97 5.13 14.05
C VAL A 128 7.45 3.68 14.01
N ALA A 129 7.12 2.90 15.03
CA ALA A 129 7.54 1.50 15.11
C ALA A 129 6.89 0.63 14.02
N VAL A 130 5.58 0.80 13.76
CA VAL A 130 4.87 0.07 12.70
C VAL A 130 5.43 0.42 11.32
N GLN A 131 5.54 1.72 11.01
CA GLN A 131 6.01 2.20 9.72
C GLN A 131 7.45 1.76 9.43
N LYS A 132 8.35 1.80 10.43
CA LYS A 132 9.72 1.31 10.27
C LYS A 132 9.77 -0.19 9.96
N ARG A 133 8.94 -1.01 10.62
CA ARG A 133 8.84 -2.46 10.30
C ARG A 133 8.32 -2.69 8.88
N LYS A 134 7.22 -2.04 8.52
CA LYS A 134 6.64 -2.10 7.17
C LYS A 134 7.68 -1.75 6.11
N ILE A 135 8.38 -0.63 6.27
CA ILE A 135 9.39 -0.14 5.31
C ILE A 135 10.60 -1.08 5.24
N SER A 136 10.99 -1.70 6.37
CA SER A 136 12.06 -2.71 6.38
C SER A 136 11.73 -3.88 5.47
N TRP A 137 10.52 -4.44 5.56
CA TRP A 137 10.05 -5.48 4.64
C TRP A 137 9.97 -4.97 3.21
N SER A 138 9.32 -3.83 2.97
CA SER A 138 9.18 -3.30 1.60
C SER A 138 10.52 -3.08 0.91
N LYS A 139 11.55 -2.61 1.63
CA LYS A 139 12.91 -2.46 1.09
C LYS A 139 13.49 -3.82 0.65
N GLN A 140 13.30 -4.84 1.48
CA GLN A 140 13.87 -6.18 1.27
C GLN A 140 13.18 -6.92 0.13
N GLU A 141 11.85 -6.91 0.08
CA GLU A 141 11.09 -7.81 -0.79
C GLU A 141 10.40 -7.14 -1.98
N CYS A 142 10.07 -5.85 -1.91
CA CYS A 142 9.34 -5.22 -3.02
C CYS A 142 10.21 -5.13 -4.26
N ASP A 143 9.64 -5.48 -5.41
CA ASP A 143 10.25 -5.28 -6.71
C ASP A 143 10.30 -3.78 -7.05
N LEU A 144 9.31 -3.02 -6.59
CA LEU A 144 9.20 -1.57 -6.84
C LEU A 144 8.68 -0.81 -5.61
N LEU A 145 9.26 0.35 -5.33
CA LEU A 145 8.72 1.32 -4.40
C LEU A 145 8.27 2.55 -5.18
N ILE A 146 7.00 2.90 -5.03
CA ILE A 146 6.34 4.01 -5.71
C ILE A 146 6.45 5.23 -4.78
N CYS A 147 7.33 6.16 -5.10
CA CYS A 147 7.50 7.39 -4.36
C CYS A 147 6.45 8.42 -4.82
N ILE A 148 5.75 9.05 -3.88
CA ILE A 148 4.73 10.06 -4.21
C ILE A 148 5.33 11.38 -4.72
N SER A 149 6.64 11.59 -4.59
CA SER A 149 7.35 12.78 -5.02
C SER A 149 8.85 12.53 -5.22
N GLU A 150 9.53 13.45 -5.91
CA GLU A 150 11.00 13.44 -6.00
C GLU A 150 11.65 13.65 -4.64
N ALA A 151 11.03 14.42 -3.73
CA ALA A 151 11.52 14.58 -2.36
C ALA A 151 11.52 13.24 -1.61
N THR A 152 10.43 12.47 -1.73
CA THR A 152 10.32 11.13 -1.16
C THR A 152 11.35 10.18 -1.77
N ARG A 153 11.57 10.24 -3.09
CA ARG A 153 12.59 9.42 -3.76
C ARG A 153 13.99 9.74 -3.25
N LYS A 154 14.32 11.02 -3.13
CA LYS A 154 15.60 11.48 -2.57
C LYS A 154 15.79 10.98 -1.14
N ASP A 155 14.79 11.17 -0.28
CA ASP A 155 14.80 10.68 1.10
C ASP A 155 14.95 9.13 1.13
N ALA A 156 14.32 8.39 0.24
CA ALA A 156 14.45 6.93 0.15
C ALA A 156 15.88 6.47 -0.21
N ILE A 157 16.59 7.23 -1.04
CA ILE A 157 17.99 6.96 -1.37
C ILE A 157 18.88 7.33 -0.17
N GLU A 158 18.75 8.55 0.34
CA GLU A 158 19.66 9.11 1.35
C GLU A 158 19.47 8.48 2.74
N ILE A 159 18.23 8.24 3.16
CA ILE A 159 17.89 7.75 4.50
C ILE A 159 17.82 6.22 4.52
N LEU A 160 17.16 5.63 3.52
CA LEU A 160 16.91 4.19 3.50
C LEU A 160 17.94 3.42 2.68
N GLY A 161 18.78 4.08 1.88
CA GLY A 161 19.78 3.41 1.03
C GLY A 161 19.14 2.49 -0.01
N ILE A 162 17.97 2.86 -0.55
CA ILE A 162 17.28 2.06 -1.56
C ILE A 162 17.87 2.36 -2.94
N PRO A 163 18.24 1.34 -3.75
CA PRO A 163 18.79 1.56 -5.08
C PRO A 163 17.80 2.29 -5.99
N GLU A 164 18.31 3.23 -6.78
CA GLU A 164 17.52 4.09 -7.66
C GLU A 164 16.63 3.29 -8.62
N GLN A 165 17.12 2.16 -9.15
CA GLN A 165 16.36 1.27 -10.03
C GLN A 165 15.13 0.61 -9.39
N LYS A 166 15.02 0.56 -8.05
CA LYS A 166 13.82 0.07 -7.35
C LYS A 166 12.80 1.19 -7.08
N LEU A 167 13.11 2.44 -7.41
CA LEU A 167 12.29 3.60 -7.08
C LEU A 167 11.65 4.20 -8.34
N LYS A 168 10.33 4.41 -8.30
CA LYS A 168 9.61 5.14 -9.35
C LYS A 168 8.78 6.25 -8.73
N VAL A 169 8.94 7.47 -9.24
CA VAL A 169 8.06 8.58 -8.85
C VAL A 169 6.74 8.48 -9.61
N VAL A 170 5.65 8.53 -8.86
CA VAL A 170 4.29 8.73 -9.37
C VAL A 170 3.69 9.87 -8.56
N HIS A 171 3.45 11.01 -9.20
CA HIS A 171 2.88 12.16 -8.53
C HIS A 171 1.41 11.91 -8.18
N PRO A 172 0.91 12.41 -7.03
CA PRO A 172 -0.52 12.49 -6.78
C PRO A 172 -1.15 13.30 -7.91
N GLY A 173 -1.96 12.65 -8.75
CA GLY A 173 -2.85 13.37 -9.67
C GLY A 173 -3.84 14.19 -8.84
N MET A 174 -4.02 15.46 -9.19
CA MET A 174 -5.09 16.29 -8.65
C MET A 174 -6.39 16.03 -9.40
#